data_AF-A0A943EJQ7-F1
#
_entry.id   AF-A0A943EJQ7-F1
#
_cell.length_a   1.000
_cell.length_b   1.000
_cell.length_c   1.000
_cell.angle_alpha   90.00
_cell.angle_beta   90.00
_cell.angle_gamma   90.00
#
_symmetry.space_group_name_H-M   'P 1'
#
loop_
_entity.id
_entity.type
_entity.pdbx_description
1 polymer ?
#
loop_
_entity_poly.entity_id
_entity_poly.type
_entity_poly.pdbx_seq_one_letter_code
_entity_poly.pdbx_strand_id
1 'polypeptide(L)'
;MAKEVDTKGYIKLYRKAQETEVFKNPYVWQLFTYCLFNAKFSGSEAGTFIATKKEIADDLNIGRPALDKFMKFLKTNNYIDYEFTKGSREGAKIKIINYKKYQSN
;
A
#
# COMPACT_ATOMS: atom_id res chain seq x y z
N MET A 1 -36.02 0.66 -0.70
CA MET A 1 -35.47 1.68 -1.61
C MET A 1 -34.00 1.86 -1.28
N ALA A 2 -33.09 1.43 -2.14
CA ALA A 2 -31.67 1.68 -1.95
C ALA A 2 -31.39 3.16 -2.28
N LYS A 3 -30.81 3.92 -1.36
CA LYS A 3 -30.33 5.27 -1.64
C LYS A 3 -29.27 5.19 -2.74
N GLU A 4 -29.37 5.99 -3.79
CA GLU A 4 -28.27 6.21 -4.72
C GLU A 4 -27.11 6.82 -3.94
N VAL A 5 -26.05 6.02 -3.76
CA VAL A 5 -24.82 6.48 -3.15
C VAL A 5 -24.03 7.19 -4.24
N ASP A 6 -23.72 8.47 -4.03
CA ASP A 6 -22.86 9.24 -4.94
C ASP A 6 -21.44 8.66 -4.92
N THR A 7 -21.15 7.77 -5.88
CA THR A 7 -19.86 7.09 -6.00
C THR A 7 -18.79 7.92 -6.71
N LYS A 8 -19.04 9.20 -7.01
CA LYS A 8 -18.06 10.04 -7.74
C LYS A 8 -16.76 10.24 -6.96
N GLY A 9 -16.85 10.23 -5.62
CA GLY A 9 -15.71 10.36 -4.69
C GLY A 9 -15.18 9.04 -4.09
N TYR A 10 -15.97 7.97 -4.16
CA TYR A 10 -15.69 6.75 -3.40
C TYR A 10 -15.16 5.61 -4.29
N ILE A 11 -13.83 5.46 -4.19
CA ILE A 11 -13.07 4.22 -4.31
C ILE A 11 -13.19 3.49 -5.67
N LYS A 12 -12.35 3.88 -6.63
CA LYS A 12 -11.94 2.98 -7.73
C LYS A 12 -11.05 1.82 -7.27
N LEU A 13 -10.52 1.90 -6.05
CA LEU A 13 -9.58 0.91 -5.50
C LEU A 13 -10.23 -0.47 -5.31
N TYR A 14 -11.44 -0.59 -4.77
CA TYR A 14 -12.07 -1.90 -4.51
C TYR A 14 -12.43 -2.63 -5.82
N ARG A 15 -12.93 -1.91 -6.84
CA ARG A 15 -13.23 -2.51 -8.16
C ARG A 15 -11.96 -2.97 -8.87
N LYS A 16 -10.94 -2.10 -8.89
CA LYS A 16 -9.61 -2.48 -9.40
C LYS A 16 -9.00 -3.62 -8.61
N ALA A 17 -9.24 -3.69 -7.30
CA ALA A 17 -8.77 -4.77 -6.46
C ALA A 17 -9.42 -6.11 -6.80
N GLN A 18 -10.71 -6.11 -7.09
CA GLN A 18 -11.43 -7.32 -7.53
C GLN A 18 -10.98 -7.80 -8.92
N GLU A 19 -10.63 -6.87 -9.82
CA GLU A 19 -10.16 -7.19 -11.18
C GLU A 19 -8.68 -7.60 -11.25
N THR A 20 -7.88 -7.22 -10.24
CA THR A 20 -6.44 -7.47 -10.24
C THR A 20 -6.11 -8.75 -9.47
N GLU A 21 -5.57 -9.75 -10.16
CA GLU A 21 -5.20 -11.04 -9.54
C GLU A 21 -4.28 -10.92 -8.33
N VAL A 22 -3.41 -9.90 -8.32
CA VAL A 22 -2.48 -9.56 -7.22
C VAL A 22 -3.22 -9.38 -5.88
N PHE A 23 -4.43 -8.82 -5.90
CA PHE A 23 -5.20 -8.52 -4.70
C PHE A 23 -6.18 -9.63 -4.31
N LYS A 24 -6.20 -10.76 -5.04
CA LYS A 24 -6.87 -11.99 -4.58
C LYS A 24 -6.17 -12.58 -3.34
N ASN A 25 -4.89 -12.27 -3.13
CA ASN A 25 -4.19 -12.64 -1.90
C ASN A 25 -4.52 -11.62 -0.78
N PRO A 26 -5.19 -12.03 0.31
CA PRO A 26 -5.65 -11.12 1.35
C PRO A 26 -4.51 -10.41 2.08
N TYR A 27 -3.34 -11.05 2.23
CA TYR A 27 -2.19 -10.44 2.89
C TYR A 27 -1.50 -9.38 2.02
N VAL A 28 -1.47 -9.60 0.70
CA VAL A 28 -0.96 -8.61 -0.25
C VAL A 28 -1.88 -7.38 -0.28
N TRP A 29 -3.19 -7.61 -0.26
CA TRP A 29 -4.18 -6.54 -0.18
C TRP A 29 -4.07 -5.76 1.14
N GLN A 30 -3.95 -6.46 2.27
CA GLN A 30 -3.75 -5.85 3.59
C GLN A 30 -2.48 -4.96 3.62
N LEU A 31 -1.36 -5.47 3.11
CA LEU A 31 -0.11 -4.70 3.04
C LEU A 31 -0.24 -3.48 2.12
N PHE A 32 -0.87 -3.63 0.96
CA PHE A 32 -1.02 -2.53 0.02
C PHE A 32 -1.93 -1.42 0.55
N THR A 33 -3.05 -1.78 1.18
CA THR A 33 -3.95 -0.82 1.82
C THR A 33 -3.28 -0.12 3.01
N TYR A 34 -2.50 -0.85 3.82
CA TYR A 34 -1.66 -0.25 4.85
C TYR A 34 -0.70 0.81 4.27
N CYS A 35 -0.05 0.54 3.14
CA CYS A 35 0.78 1.53 2.47
C CYS A 35 -0.03 2.78 2.10
N LEU A 36 -1.21 2.60 1.49
CA LEU A 36 -2.08 3.71 1.08
C LEU A 36 -2.51 4.59 2.26
N PHE A 37 -2.86 3.99 3.39
CA PHE A 37 -3.33 4.73 4.57
C PHE A 37 -2.23 5.54 5.25
N ASN A 38 -1.00 5.05 5.24
CA ASN A 38 0.13 5.72 5.88
C ASN A 38 0.81 6.76 4.99
N ALA A 39 0.49 6.78 3.69
CA ALA A 39 1.13 7.67 2.74
C ALA A 39 0.71 9.13 2.92
N LYS A 40 1.66 10.05 2.70
CA LYS A 40 1.37 11.49 2.61
C LYS A 40 0.34 11.76 1.52
N PHE A 41 -0.69 12.53 1.84
CA PHE A 41 -1.79 12.81 0.91
C PHE A 41 -1.44 13.85 -0.17
N SER A 42 -0.60 14.83 0.15
CA SER A 42 -0.32 15.99 -0.71
C SER A 42 1.16 16.40 -0.66
N GLY A 43 1.52 17.37 -1.52
CA GLY A 43 2.89 17.87 -1.65
C GLY A 43 3.79 17.04 -2.59
N SER A 44 5.06 17.42 -2.67
CA SER A 44 6.08 16.77 -3.51
C SER A 44 6.35 15.31 -3.12
N GLU A 45 5.98 14.92 -1.90
CA GLU A 45 6.17 13.59 -1.34
C GLU A 45 4.87 12.78 -1.24
N ALA A 46 3.80 13.22 -1.90
CA ALA A 46 2.53 12.51 -1.91
C ALA A 46 2.70 11.05 -2.36
N GLY A 47 2.05 10.12 -1.67
CA GLY A 47 2.16 8.68 -1.93
C GLY A 47 3.41 8.04 -1.31
N THR A 48 4.09 8.70 -0.37
CA THR A 48 5.23 8.12 0.36
C THR A 48 5.04 8.16 1.87
N PHE A 49 5.70 7.24 2.56
CA PHE A 49 5.83 7.23 4.02
C PHE A 49 7.13 6.55 4.43
N ILE A 50 7.50 6.68 5.71
CA ILE A 50 8.70 6.04 6.28
C ILE A 50 8.23 5.01 7.30
N ALA A 51 8.73 3.78 7.19
CA ALA A 51 8.49 2.74 8.19
C ALA A 51 9.61 1.69 8.17
N THR A 52 9.85 1.07 9.31
CA THR A 52 10.69 -0.11 9.45
C THR A 52 9.90 -1.37 9.14
N LYS A 53 10.59 -2.46 8.77
CA LYS A 53 9.94 -3.78 8.64
C LYS A 53 9.35 -4.27 9.96
N LYS A 54 9.88 -3.82 11.10
CA LYS A 54 9.37 -4.21 12.41
C LYS A 54 7.98 -3.60 12.62
N GLU A 55 7.86 -2.29 12.45
CA GLU A 55 6.58 -1.58 12.61
C GLU A 55 5.51 -2.18 11.70
N ILE A 56 5.82 -2.38 10.40
CA ILE A 56 4.85 -2.96 9.46
C ILE A 56 4.45 -4.38 9.88
N ALA A 57 5.40 -5.20 10.33
CA ALA A 57 5.11 -6.56 10.76
C ALA A 57 4.21 -6.59 12.02
N ASP A 58 4.51 -5.71 12.98
CA ASP A 58 3.78 -5.59 14.24
C ASP A 58 2.36 -5.04 13.97
N ASP A 59 2.21 -3.99 13.17
CA ASP A 59 0.92 -3.37 12.83
C ASP A 59 0.00 -4.32 12.05
N LEU A 60 0.57 -5.13 11.16
CA LEU A 60 -0.18 -6.09 10.35
C LEU A 60 -0.34 -7.45 11.01
N ASN A 61 0.33 -7.68 12.15
CA ASN A 61 0.43 -8.96 12.82
C ASN A 61 0.87 -10.10 11.87
N ILE A 62 1.91 -9.84 11.06
CA ILE A 62 2.47 -10.81 10.11
C ILE A 62 3.94 -11.10 10.40
N GLY A 63 4.35 -12.36 10.20
CA GLY A 63 5.76 -12.74 10.36
C GLY A 63 6.66 -12.06 9.33
N ARG A 64 7.88 -11.69 9.73
CA ARG A 64 8.87 -11.04 8.84
C ARG A 64 9.13 -11.76 7.51
N PRO A 65 9.23 -13.11 7.45
CA PRO A 65 9.40 -13.81 6.18
C PRO A 65 8.22 -13.61 5.22
N ALA A 66 7.00 -13.56 5.77
CA ALA A 66 5.79 -13.32 4.98
C ALA A 66 5.74 -11.86 4.50
N LEU A 67 6.05 -10.90 5.37
CA LEU A 67 6.17 -9.49 5.00
C LEU A 67 7.17 -9.31 3.84
N ASP A 68 8.37 -9.89 3.95
CA ASP A 68 9.40 -9.80 2.91
C ASP A 68 8.92 -10.38 1.57
N LYS A 69 8.23 -11.52 1.61
CA LYS A 69 7.60 -12.13 0.42
C LYS A 69 6.60 -11.18 -0.23
N PHE A 70 5.69 -10.59 0.55
CA PHE A 70 4.63 -9.72 0.02
C PHE A 70 5.14 -8.35 -0.44
N MET A 71 6.10 -7.76 0.28
CA MET A 71 6.77 -6.53 -0.15
C MET A 71 7.50 -6.73 -1.48
N LYS A 72 8.26 -7.84 -1.61
CA LYS A 72 8.94 -8.17 -2.86
C LYS A 72 7.94 -8.38 -4.00
N PHE A 73 6.83 -9.07 -3.73
CA PHE A 73 5.76 -9.26 -4.71
C PHE A 73 5.16 -7.93 -5.20
N LEU A 74 4.79 -7.02 -4.29
CA LEU A 74 4.25 -5.71 -4.66
C LEU A 74 5.27 -4.86 -5.44
N LYS A 75 6.56 -4.93 -5.08
CA LYS A 75 7.64 -4.23 -5.80
C LYS A 75 7.86 -4.78 -7.20
N THR A 76 7.95 -6.10 -7.35
CA THR A 76 8.11 -6.75 -8.67
C THR A 76 6.94 -6.44 -9.60
N ASN A 77 5.73 -6.28 -9.06
CA ASN A 77 4.54 -5.95 -9.85
C ASN A 77 4.26 -4.44 -9.96
N ASN A 78 5.22 -3.58 -9.60
CA ASN A 78 5.14 -2.12 -9.73
C ASN A 78 3.96 -1.45 -8.96
N TYR A 79 3.61 -1.97 -7.79
CA TYR A 79 2.62 -1.32 -6.90
C TYR A 79 3.27 -0.40 -5.87
N ILE A 80 4.41 -0.81 -5.33
CA ILE A 80 5.19 -0.04 -4.38
C ILE A 80 6.66 -0.05 -4.80
N ASP A 81 7.40 0.93 -4.33
CA ASP A 81 8.84 0.94 -4.33
C ASP A 81 9.34 1.21 -2.91
N TYR A 82 10.52 0.71 -2.60
CA TYR A 82 11.16 0.90 -1.29
C TYR A 82 12.66 0.64 -1.39
N GLU A 83 13.40 1.32 -0.53
CA GLU A 83 14.83 1.10 -0.33
C GLU A 83 15.10 0.96 1.16
N PHE A 84 15.41 -0.27 1.60
CA PHE A 84 15.88 -0.50 2.96
C PHE A 84 17.39 -0.32 3.00
N THR A 85 17.86 0.74 3.66
CA THR A 85 19.27 0.92 3.97
C THR A 85 19.67 -0.10 5.04
N LYS A 86 20.63 -0.98 4.73
CA LYS A 86 21.16 -1.94 5.72
C LYS A 86 21.73 -1.16 6.91
N GLY A 87 21.21 -1.45 8.12
CA GLY A 87 21.68 -0.83 9.36
C GLY A 87 21.03 0.50 9.73
N SER A 88 20.13 1.05 8.90
CA SER A 88 19.38 2.25 9.28
C SER A 88 18.31 1.94 10.32
N ARG A 89 18.31 2.68 11.43
CA ARG A 89 17.23 2.67 12.43
C ARG A 89 16.03 3.53 12.01
N GLU A 90 16.20 4.36 10.98
CA GLU A 90 15.20 5.35 10.54
C GLU A 90 14.11 4.73 9.66
N GLY A 91 14.20 3.44 9.33
CA GLY A 91 13.25 2.76 8.44
C GLY A 91 13.56 2.98 6.96
N ALA A 92 12.65 2.55 6.10
CA ALA A 92 12.73 2.76 4.66
C ALA A 92 11.65 3.73 4.21
N LYS A 93 12.01 4.57 3.24
CA LYS A 93 11.02 5.32 2.47
C LYS A 93 10.30 4.34 1.53
N ILE A 94 9.00 4.21 1.72
CA ILE A 94 8.11 3.39 0.89
C ILE A 94 7.29 4.35 0.03
N LYS A 95 7.19 4.06 -1.26
CA LYS A 95 6.48 4.87 -2.26
C LYS A 95 5.43 4.02 -2.96
N ILE A 96 4.19 4.49 -3.01
CA ILE A 96 3.15 3.89 -3.84
C ILE A 96 3.31 4.37 -5.27
N ILE A 97 3.47 3.43 -6.19
CA ILE A 97 3.59 3.73 -7.61
C ILE A 97 2.20 4.10 -8.14
N ASN A 98 2.14 5.17 -8.94
CA ASN A 98 0.88 5.70 -9.47
C ASN A 98 -0.14 6.10 -8.37
N TYR A 99 0.30 6.61 -7.21
CA TYR A 99 -0.55 7.01 -6.08
C TYR A 99 -1.83 7.78 -6.48
N LYS A 100 -1.71 8.74 -7.40
CA LYS A 100 -2.84 9.53 -7.93
C LYS A 100 -3.97 8.68 -8.53
N LYS A 101 -3.68 7.49 -9.08
CA LYS A 101 -4.70 6.58 -9.64
C LYS A 101 -5.60 5.93 -8.59
N TYR A 102 -5.20 6.02 -7.31
CA TYR A 102 -5.91 5.46 -6.16
C TYR A 102 -6.61 6.52 -5.32
N GLN A 103 -6.32 7.80 -5.57
CA GLN A 103 -7.07 8.91 -5.01
C GLN A 103 -8.32 9.12 -5.85
N SER A 104 -9.43 9.51 -5.20
CA SER A 104 -10.50 10.16 -5.95
C SER A 104 -10.01 11.55 -6.33
N ASN A 105 -10.23 11.95 -7.57
CA ASN A 105 -10.29 13.38 -7.87
C ASN A 105 -11.40 14.01 -7.01
#